data_AF-A0A968TCX3-F1
#
_entry.id   AF-A0A968TCX3-F1
#
_cell.length_a   1.000
_cell.length_b   1.000
_cell.length_c   1.000
_cell.angle_alpha   90.00
_cell.angle_beta   90.00
_cell.angle_gamma   90.00
#
_symmetry.space_group_name_H-M   'P 1'
#
loop_
_entity.id
_entity.type
_entity.pdbx_description
1 polymer ?
#
loop_
_entity_poly.entity_id
_entity_poly.type
_entity_poly.pdbx_seq_one_letter_code
_entity_poly.pdbx_strand_id
1 'polypeptide(L)'
;MNTGMPPAELLEAVYARVATQLDTPSIAEPTIREWLDVVVRSPQNRAPVRVLLAALLAKLDRPTIDIRKPYTAIGSADSYSGRTYDERYLTAFIQTHRLPCNTTTAFLTPAFRNRNIVLTPDVNLVGRPPNVYHALLQLLNSVHAGAISADTLLAETIRQLVVLRDERQRRLAAILDDL
;
A
#
# COMPACT_ATOMS: atom_id res chain seq x y z
N MET A 1 -13.34 13.82 2.15
CA MET A 1 -14.66 13.72 1.49
C MET A 1 -14.88 12.28 1.09
N ASN A 2 -16.00 11.67 1.47
CA ASN A 2 -16.41 10.39 0.89
C ASN A 2 -16.93 10.70 -0.52
N THR A 3 -16.26 10.22 -1.56
CA THR A 3 -16.58 10.55 -2.95
C THR A 3 -17.79 9.77 -3.47
N GLY A 4 -18.31 8.79 -2.70
CA GLY A 4 -19.38 7.89 -3.15
C GLY A 4 -18.97 6.94 -4.29
N MET A 5 -17.69 6.99 -4.67
CA MET A 5 -17.10 6.24 -5.77
C MET A 5 -16.73 4.82 -5.30
N PRO A 6 -17.01 3.78 -6.09
CA PRO A 6 -16.59 2.41 -5.78
C PRO A 6 -15.06 2.30 -5.59
N PRO A 7 -14.56 1.37 -4.75
CA PRO A 7 -13.13 1.22 -4.49
C PRO A 7 -12.26 1.01 -5.73
N ALA A 8 -12.78 0.30 -6.75
CA ALA A 8 -12.05 0.11 -8.01
C ALA A 8 -11.89 1.43 -8.78
N GLU A 9 -12.96 2.23 -8.87
CA GLU A 9 -12.91 3.55 -9.52
C GLU A 9 -12.03 4.54 -8.76
N LEU A 10 -12.01 4.47 -7.42
CA LEU A 10 -11.08 5.24 -6.59
C LEU A 10 -9.62 4.96 -6.97
N LEU A 11 -9.24 3.68 -7.13
CA LEU A 11 -7.89 3.31 -7.55
C LEU A 11 -7.55 3.86 -8.93
N GLU A 12 -8.46 3.72 -9.90
CA GLU A 12 -8.25 4.22 -11.26
C GLU A 12 -8.15 5.75 -11.30
N ALA A 13 -8.99 6.45 -10.54
CA ALA A 13 -8.93 7.91 -10.43
C ALA A 13 -7.60 8.38 -9.82
N VAL A 14 -7.12 7.71 -8.77
CA VAL A 14 -5.80 8.01 -8.18
C VAL A 14 -4.68 7.70 -9.16
N TYR A 15 -4.75 6.55 -9.87
CA TYR A 15 -3.76 6.18 -10.88
C TYR A 15 -3.69 7.22 -12.00
N ALA A 16 -4.84 7.58 -12.59
CA ALA A 16 -4.91 8.57 -13.66
C ALA A 16 -4.32 9.91 -13.24
N ARG A 17 -4.62 10.36 -12.01
CA ARG A 17 -4.02 11.58 -11.43
C ARG A 17 -2.49 11.47 -11.37
N VAL A 18 -1.95 10.42 -10.75
CA VAL A 18 -0.49 10.31 -10.54
C VAL A 18 0.29 10.00 -11.81
N ALA A 19 -0.31 9.31 -12.78
CA ALA A 19 0.32 9.02 -14.07
C ALA A 19 0.69 10.29 -14.86
N THR A 20 0.03 11.42 -14.57
CA THR A 20 0.35 12.72 -15.19
C THR A 20 1.43 13.51 -14.43
N GLN A 21 1.84 13.05 -13.24
CA GLN A 21 2.70 13.80 -12.31
C GLN A 21 3.77 12.90 -11.68
N LEU A 22 4.42 12.04 -12.49
CA LEU A 22 5.38 11.07 -11.98
C LEU A 22 6.65 11.69 -11.39
N ASP A 23 7.07 12.86 -11.88
CA ASP A 23 8.33 13.51 -11.46
C ASP A 23 8.19 14.32 -10.17
N THR A 24 6.99 14.45 -9.60
CA THR A 24 6.73 15.30 -8.43
C THR A 24 6.25 14.45 -7.24
N PRO A 25 7.13 14.17 -6.26
CA PRO A 25 6.72 13.57 -4.99
C PRO A 25 5.73 14.47 -4.25
N SER A 26 4.71 13.87 -3.63
CA SER A 26 3.61 14.61 -2.98
C SER A 26 3.72 14.68 -1.44
N ILE A 27 4.57 13.85 -0.83
CA ILE A 27 4.76 13.82 0.63
C ILE A 27 5.85 14.80 1.01
N ALA A 28 5.54 15.79 1.86
CA ALA A 28 6.50 16.81 2.34
C ALA A 28 7.36 16.33 3.54
N GLU A 29 6.81 15.48 4.40
CA GLU A 29 7.47 14.99 5.61
C GLU A 29 8.58 13.97 5.29
N PRO A 30 9.88 14.27 5.58
CA PRO A 30 10.99 13.39 5.25
C PRO A 30 10.87 11.98 5.83
N THR A 31 10.45 11.86 7.10
CA THR A 31 10.39 10.56 7.77
C THR A 31 9.32 9.65 7.14
N ILE A 32 8.17 10.21 6.74
CA ILE A 32 7.12 9.46 6.05
C ILE A 32 7.60 9.02 4.66
N ARG A 33 8.34 9.87 3.94
CA ARG A 33 8.95 9.49 2.65
C ARG A 33 9.91 8.32 2.80
N GLU A 34 10.76 8.34 3.82
CA GLU A 34 11.72 7.28 4.09
C GLU A 34 11.02 5.94 4.37
N TRP A 35 10.03 5.92 5.25
CA TRP A 35 9.25 4.70 5.52
C TRP A 35 8.54 4.19 4.27
N LEU A 36 7.97 5.08 3.46
CA LEU A 36 7.33 4.70 2.21
C LEU A 36 8.33 4.09 1.22
N ASP A 37 9.50 4.70 1.07
CA ASP A 37 10.55 4.18 0.17
C ASP A 37 10.99 2.78 0.59
N VAL A 38 11.21 2.55 1.90
CA VAL A 38 11.50 1.23 2.46
C VAL A 38 10.41 0.20 2.10
N VAL A 39 9.13 0.58 2.22
CA VAL A 39 8.00 -0.31 1.92
C VAL A 39 7.87 -0.61 0.42
N VAL A 40 7.98 0.41 -0.44
CA VAL A 40 7.74 0.28 -1.88
C VAL A 40 8.95 -0.33 -2.61
N ARG A 41 10.17 0.04 -2.22
CA ARG A 41 11.38 -0.37 -2.93
C ARG A 41 11.93 -1.71 -2.47
N SER A 42 11.48 -2.30 -1.35
CA SER A 42 11.96 -3.60 -0.88
C SER A 42 11.78 -4.73 -1.92
N PRO A 43 12.84 -5.22 -2.58
CA PRO A 43 12.70 -6.25 -3.61
C PRO A 43 12.43 -7.64 -3.00
N GLN A 44 12.92 -7.88 -1.78
CA GLN A 44 12.82 -9.17 -1.10
C GLN A 44 11.40 -9.45 -0.57
N ASN A 45 10.61 -8.41 -0.32
CA ASN A 45 9.30 -8.56 0.30
C ASN A 45 8.32 -7.49 -0.16
N ARG A 46 7.32 -7.92 -0.95
CA ARG A 46 6.25 -7.05 -1.47
C ARG A 46 4.92 -7.24 -0.74
N ALA A 47 4.87 -8.01 0.34
CA ALA A 47 3.65 -8.17 1.12
C ALA A 47 3.25 -6.86 1.85
N PRO A 48 4.18 -6.14 2.52
CA PRO A 48 3.84 -4.90 3.21
C PRO A 48 3.23 -3.81 2.31
N VAL A 49 3.71 -3.64 1.08
CA VAL A 49 3.12 -2.65 0.16
C VAL A 49 1.69 -3.01 -0.25
N ARG A 50 1.36 -4.29 -0.43
CA ARG A 50 -0.03 -4.72 -0.69
C ARG A 50 -0.94 -4.49 0.53
N VAL A 51 -0.45 -4.74 1.76
CA VAL A 51 -1.19 -4.42 2.99
C VAL A 51 -1.43 -2.91 3.09
N LEU A 52 -0.41 -2.10 2.82
CA LEU A 52 -0.52 -0.64 2.83
C LEU A 52 -1.59 -0.15 1.84
N LEU A 53 -1.54 -0.60 0.58
CA LEU A 53 -2.54 -0.26 -0.43
C LEU A 53 -3.96 -0.64 0.01
N ALA A 54 -4.14 -1.83 0.59
CA ALA A 54 -5.46 -2.32 0.99
C ALA A 54 -6.03 -1.49 2.14
N ALA A 55 -5.18 -1.14 3.09
CA ALA A 55 -5.53 -0.32 4.23
C ALA A 55 -5.90 1.11 3.84
N LEU A 56 -5.12 1.72 2.94
CA LEU A 56 -5.37 3.07 2.43
C LEU A 56 -6.67 3.13 1.63
N LEU A 57 -6.91 2.16 0.73
CA LEU A 57 -8.14 2.09 -0.04
C LEU A 57 -9.36 1.93 0.88
N ALA A 58 -9.28 1.04 1.87
CA ALA A 58 -10.34 0.86 2.85
C ALA A 58 -10.62 2.16 3.63
N LYS A 59 -9.58 2.90 4.01
CA LYS A 59 -9.73 4.17 4.73
C LYS A 59 -10.38 5.26 3.88
N LEU A 60 -10.12 5.28 2.57
CA LEU A 60 -10.78 6.22 1.65
C LEU A 60 -12.24 5.86 1.41
N ASP A 61 -12.54 4.58 1.17
CA ASP A 61 -13.89 4.06 0.97
C ASP A 61 -14.76 4.21 2.23
N ARG A 62 -14.17 3.95 3.40
CA ARG A 62 -14.85 4.02 4.71
C ARG A 62 -14.05 4.87 5.70
N PRO A 63 -14.23 6.21 5.71
CA PRO A 63 -13.43 7.11 6.54
C PRO A 63 -13.49 6.86 8.05
N THR A 64 -14.53 6.17 8.55
CA THR A 64 -14.74 5.91 9.98
C THR A 64 -13.94 4.71 10.52
N ILE A 65 -13.33 3.89 9.67
CA ILE A 65 -12.54 2.74 10.14
C ILE A 65 -11.22 3.19 10.77
N ASP A 66 -10.69 2.36 11.67
CA ASP A 66 -9.28 2.45 12.06
C ASP A 66 -8.46 1.68 11.02
N ILE A 67 -7.64 2.40 10.25
CA ILE A 67 -6.78 1.84 9.21
C ILE A 67 -5.85 0.72 9.73
N ARG A 68 -5.55 0.70 11.04
CA ARG A 68 -4.70 -0.32 11.69
C ARG A 68 -5.45 -1.61 12.03
N LYS A 69 -6.75 -1.74 11.74
CA LYS A 69 -7.59 -2.90 12.09
C LYS A 69 -8.06 -3.72 10.87
N PRO A 70 -7.16 -4.28 10.02
CA PRO A 70 -7.55 -4.97 8.79
C PRO A 70 -8.10 -6.40 8.99
N TYR A 71 -8.50 -6.78 10.21
CA TYR A 71 -9.06 -8.09 10.52
C TYR A 71 -10.40 -7.94 11.23
N THR A 72 -11.48 -8.40 10.62
CA THR A 72 -12.84 -8.33 11.19
C THR A 72 -12.99 -9.10 12.50
N ALA A 73 -12.14 -10.12 12.72
CA ALA A 73 -12.10 -10.87 13.97
C ALA A 73 -11.60 -10.05 15.18
N ILE A 74 -11.10 -8.82 14.97
CA ILE A 74 -10.90 -7.84 16.06
C ILE A 74 -12.24 -7.47 16.71
N GLY A 75 -13.35 -7.57 15.97
CA GLY A 75 -14.71 -7.49 16.51
C GLY A 75 -15.22 -6.07 16.78
N SER A 76 -14.42 -5.03 16.55
CA SER A 76 -14.86 -3.63 16.70
C SER A 76 -15.53 -3.10 15.42
N ALA A 77 -16.47 -2.16 15.58
CA ALA A 77 -17.23 -1.58 14.46
C ALA A 77 -16.37 -0.82 13.43
N ASP A 78 -15.19 -0.37 13.86
CA ASP A 78 -14.18 0.32 13.04
C ASP A 78 -13.12 -0.64 12.46
N SER A 79 -13.29 -1.96 12.60
CA SER A 79 -12.49 -2.97 11.91
C SER A 79 -13.00 -3.24 10.49
N TYR A 80 -12.14 -3.77 9.63
CA TYR A 80 -12.44 -4.07 8.24
C TYR A 80 -11.74 -5.33 7.75
N SER A 81 -12.11 -5.85 6.58
CA SER A 81 -11.43 -6.98 5.97
C SER A 81 -10.39 -6.50 4.96
N GLY A 82 -9.13 -6.35 5.38
CA GLY A 82 -8.04 -5.95 4.49
C GLY A 82 -7.85 -6.94 3.35
N ARG A 83 -8.00 -8.24 3.62
CA ARG A 83 -7.97 -9.31 2.61
C ARG A 83 -9.02 -9.09 1.52
N THR A 84 -10.24 -8.69 1.88
CA THR A 84 -11.29 -8.44 0.90
C THR A 84 -10.93 -7.27 -0.01
N TYR A 85 -10.37 -6.17 0.50
CA TYR A 85 -9.92 -5.06 -0.36
C TYR A 85 -8.78 -5.49 -1.30
N ASP A 86 -7.85 -6.30 -0.80
CA ASP A 86 -6.71 -6.79 -1.57
C ASP A 86 -7.10 -7.77 -2.69
N GLU A 87 -7.93 -8.76 -2.37
CA GLU A 87 -8.40 -9.76 -3.34
C GLU A 87 -9.39 -9.18 -4.34
N ARG A 88 -10.36 -8.37 -3.88
CA ARG A 88 -11.46 -7.87 -4.72
C ARG A 88 -11.06 -6.69 -5.63
N TYR A 89 -10.14 -5.83 -5.17
CA TYR A 89 -9.84 -4.58 -5.88
C TYR A 89 -8.36 -4.50 -6.30
N LEU A 90 -7.42 -4.74 -5.38
CA LEU A 90 -6.00 -4.52 -5.69
C LEU A 90 -5.42 -5.56 -6.65
N THR A 91 -5.87 -6.81 -6.59
CA THR A 91 -5.30 -7.86 -7.44
C THR A 91 -5.46 -7.54 -8.93
N ALA A 92 -6.67 -7.16 -9.35
CA ALA A 92 -6.93 -6.73 -10.73
C ALA A 92 -6.16 -5.46 -11.07
N PHE A 93 -6.22 -4.43 -10.21
CA PHE A 93 -5.51 -3.16 -10.40
C PHE A 93 -4.00 -3.33 -10.60
N ILE A 94 -3.34 -4.13 -9.74
CA ILE A 94 -1.91 -4.43 -9.81
C ILE A 94 -1.57 -5.13 -11.13
N GLN A 95 -2.40 -6.09 -11.56
CA GLN A 95 -2.19 -6.84 -12.79
C GLN A 95 -2.36 -5.96 -14.03
N THR A 96 -3.45 -5.19 -14.10
CA THR A 96 -3.76 -4.28 -15.22
C THR A 96 -2.65 -3.26 -15.44
N HIS A 97 -2.15 -2.64 -14.36
CA HIS A 97 -1.11 -1.62 -14.43
C HIS A 97 0.32 -2.17 -14.32
N ARG A 98 0.46 -3.50 -14.25
CA ARG A 98 1.74 -4.23 -14.12
C ARG A 98 2.62 -3.70 -12.99
N LEU A 99 2.01 -3.38 -11.84
CA LEU A 99 2.73 -2.82 -10.70
C LEU A 99 3.62 -3.89 -10.04
N PRO A 100 4.82 -3.52 -9.54
CA PRO A 100 5.81 -4.45 -9.01
C PRO A 100 5.46 -4.92 -7.58
N CYS A 101 4.36 -5.65 -7.45
CA CYS A 101 3.84 -6.24 -6.22
C CYS A 101 3.77 -7.78 -6.33
N ASN A 102 3.51 -8.46 -5.21
CA ASN A 102 3.23 -9.90 -5.22
C ASN A 102 1.99 -10.20 -6.07
N THR A 103 1.94 -11.35 -6.75
CA THR A 103 0.77 -11.78 -7.54
C THR A 103 -0.39 -12.22 -6.65
N THR A 104 -0.10 -12.79 -5.48
CA THR A 104 -1.08 -13.26 -4.50
C THR A 104 -1.24 -12.28 -3.34
N THR A 105 -2.39 -12.38 -2.65
CA THR A 105 -2.70 -11.51 -1.52
C THR A 105 -1.64 -11.57 -0.42
N ALA A 106 -1.34 -10.41 0.18
CA ALA A 106 -0.39 -10.33 1.29
C ALA A 106 -0.95 -10.90 2.60
N PHE A 107 -2.29 -10.97 2.74
CA PHE A 107 -2.97 -11.40 3.95
C PHE A 107 -2.90 -12.92 4.20
N LEU A 108 -2.32 -13.67 3.26
CA LEU A 108 -2.01 -15.10 3.45
C LEU A 108 -0.56 -15.35 3.88
N THR A 109 0.30 -14.32 3.89
CA THR A 109 1.70 -14.48 4.31
C THR A 109 1.80 -14.67 5.84
N PRO A 110 2.78 -15.43 6.35
CA PRO A 110 2.88 -15.75 7.79
C PRO A 110 2.89 -14.54 8.73
N ALA A 111 3.43 -13.40 8.29
CA ALA A 111 3.46 -12.19 9.09
C ALA A 111 2.05 -11.62 9.36
N PHE A 112 1.14 -11.72 8.37
CA PHE A 112 -0.17 -11.09 8.38
C PHE A 112 -1.35 -12.06 8.57
N ARG A 113 -1.18 -13.33 8.23
CA ARG A 113 -2.27 -14.32 8.30
C ARG A 113 -2.80 -14.44 9.73
N ASN A 114 -4.13 -14.35 9.88
CA ASN A 114 -4.84 -14.51 11.15
C ASN A 114 -4.33 -13.59 12.27
N ARG A 115 -3.75 -12.44 11.93
CA ARG A 115 -3.18 -11.48 12.87
C ARG A 115 -4.28 -10.60 13.47
N ASN A 116 -5.20 -11.19 14.23
CA ASN A 116 -6.42 -10.56 14.78
C ASN A 116 -6.12 -9.54 15.90
N ILE A 117 -5.20 -8.59 15.65
CA ILE A 117 -4.76 -7.54 16.56
C ILE A 117 -4.71 -6.21 15.80
N VAL A 118 -4.70 -5.10 16.54
CA VAL A 118 -4.46 -3.77 15.97
C VAL A 118 -2.99 -3.66 15.56
N LEU A 119 -2.73 -3.21 14.34
CA LEU A 119 -1.39 -3.06 13.77
C LEU A 119 -0.76 -1.72 14.20
N THR A 120 -0.34 -1.63 15.46
CA THR A 120 0.34 -0.48 16.04
C THR A 120 1.88 -0.57 15.89
N PRO A 121 2.63 0.54 16.03
CA PRO A 121 4.09 0.55 15.86
C PRO A 121 4.88 -0.41 16.78
N ASP A 122 4.32 -0.78 17.93
CA ASP A 122 4.91 -1.70 18.91
C ASP A 122 4.72 -3.18 18.55
N VAL A 123 3.88 -3.50 17.56
CA VAL A 123 3.65 -4.88 17.12
C VAL A 123 4.90 -5.46 16.46
N ASN A 124 5.36 -6.62 16.95
CA ASN A 124 6.42 -7.37 16.30
C ASN A 124 5.88 -8.27 15.17
N LEU A 125 5.90 -7.75 13.94
CA LEU A 125 5.62 -8.54 12.75
C LEU A 125 6.89 -9.27 12.27
N VAL A 126 6.90 -10.59 12.45
CA VAL A 126 8.05 -11.44 12.11
C VAL A 126 8.14 -11.65 10.60
N GLY A 127 9.21 -11.16 9.99
CA GLY A 127 9.57 -11.43 8.60
C GLY A 127 10.87 -10.72 8.21
N ARG A 128 11.31 -10.91 6.96
CA ARG A 128 12.55 -10.30 6.44
C ARG A 128 12.28 -9.39 5.24
N PRO A 129 12.97 -8.25 5.12
CA PRO A 129 13.76 -7.62 6.18
C PRO A 129 12.85 -6.95 7.25
N PRO A 130 13.23 -6.90 8.54
CA PRO A 130 12.35 -6.41 9.62
C PRO A 130 11.92 -4.95 9.49
N ASN A 131 12.80 -4.10 8.95
CA ASN A 131 12.55 -2.67 8.77
C ASN A 131 11.34 -2.37 7.88
N VAL A 132 11.00 -3.25 6.93
CA VAL A 132 9.84 -3.06 6.04
C VAL A 132 8.52 -3.20 6.80
N TYR A 133 8.48 -4.11 7.77
CA TYR A 133 7.30 -4.25 8.62
C TYR A 133 7.18 -3.09 9.61
N HIS A 134 8.31 -2.65 10.19
CA HIS A 134 8.31 -1.47 11.04
C HIS A 134 7.82 -0.23 10.28
N ALA A 135 8.35 0.02 9.09
CA ALA A 135 7.94 1.13 8.23
C ALA A 135 6.45 1.06 7.87
N LEU A 136 5.91 -0.13 7.55
CA LEU A 136 4.47 -0.31 7.35
C LEU A 136 3.65 0.14 8.57
N LEU A 137 4.01 -0.33 9.76
CA LEU A 137 3.29 0.00 11.00
C LEU A 137 3.34 1.51 11.30
N GLN A 138 4.48 2.16 11.04
CA GLN A 138 4.61 3.60 11.17
C GLN A 138 3.69 4.35 10.20
N LEU A 139 3.65 3.95 8.92
CA LEU A 139 2.77 4.56 7.92
C LEU A 139 1.28 4.43 8.28
N LEU A 140 0.85 3.25 8.73
CA LEU A 140 -0.53 3.05 9.20
C LEU A 140 -0.85 3.97 10.39
N ASN A 141 0.10 4.12 11.32
CA ASN A 141 -0.05 5.00 12.46
C ASN A 141 -0.07 6.48 12.08
N SER A 142 0.76 6.91 11.13
CA SER A 142 0.76 8.30 10.62
C SER A 142 -0.58 8.68 9.99
N VAL A 143 -1.23 7.76 9.26
CA VAL A 143 -2.59 7.99 8.74
C VAL A 143 -3.62 8.02 9.86
N HIS A 144 -3.53 7.08 10.81
CA HIS A 144 -4.45 7.03 11.96
C HIS A 144 -4.39 8.32 12.79
N ALA A 145 -3.19 8.84 13.05
CA ALA A 145 -2.96 10.06 13.84
C ALA A 145 -3.23 11.36 13.05
N GLY A 146 -3.56 11.28 11.76
CA GLY A 146 -3.80 12.44 10.91
C GLY A 146 -2.55 13.19 10.45
N ALA A 147 -1.35 12.63 10.65
CA ALA A 147 -0.09 13.23 10.20
C ALA A 147 0.05 13.24 8.66
N ILE A 148 -0.63 12.31 7.98
CA ILE A 148 -0.77 12.29 6.52
C ILE A 148 -2.15 11.77 6.14
N SER A 149 -2.74 12.31 5.07
CA SER A 149 -4.02 11.80 4.57
C SER A 149 -3.84 10.44 3.87
N ALA A 150 -4.87 9.59 3.95
CA ALA A 150 -4.87 8.32 3.22
C ALA A 150 -4.79 8.53 1.68
N ASP A 151 -5.37 9.62 1.16
CA ASP A 151 -5.34 9.95 -0.27
C ASP A 151 -3.92 10.28 -0.74
N THR A 152 -3.24 11.16 -0.01
CA THR A 152 -1.85 11.55 -0.30
C THR A 152 -0.93 10.34 -0.24
N LEU A 153 -1.05 9.51 0.80
CA LEU A 153 -0.19 8.33 0.93
C LEU A 153 -0.50 7.27 -0.13
N LEU A 154 -1.77 7.07 -0.51
CA LEU A 154 -2.15 6.15 -1.59
C LEU A 154 -1.61 6.62 -2.93
N ALA A 155 -1.79 7.90 -3.25
CA ALA A 155 -1.27 8.50 -4.47
C ALA A 155 0.24 8.35 -4.57
N GLU A 156 0.98 8.69 -3.51
CA GLU A 156 2.43 8.57 -3.50
C GLU A 156 2.89 7.11 -3.61
N THR A 157 2.19 6.18 -2.95
CA THR A 157 2.49 4.73 -3.05
C THR A 157 2.33 4.25 -4.50
N ILE A 158 1.23 4.60 -5.16
CA ILE A 158 0.99 4.23 -6.57
C ILE A 158 2.02 4.90 -7.49
N ARG A 159 2.32 6.18 -7.28
CA ARG A 159 3.34 6.92 -8.04
C ARG A 159 4.70 6.21 -7.99
N GLN A 160 5.17 5.85 -6.79
CA GLN A 160 6.45 5.14 -6.63
C GLN A 160 6.44 3.74 -7.27
N LEU A 161 5.31 3.02 -7.20
CA LEU A 161 5.17 1.73 -7.88
C LEU A 161 5.22 1.86 -9.40
N VAL A 162 4.62 2.90 -9.97
CA VAL A 162 4.69 3.22 -11.40
C VAL A 162 6.12 3.57 -11.81
N VAL A 163 6.78 4.46 -11.08
CA VAL A 163 8.20 4.79 -11.34
C VAL A 163 9.07 3.53 -11.30
N LEU A 164 8.90 2.68 -10.30
CA LEU A 164 9.65 1.44 -10.16
C LEU A 164 9.36 0.44 -11.29
N ARG A 165 8.11 0.37 -11.80
CA ARG A 165 7.75 -0.42 -12.97
C ARG A 165 8.53 0.06 -14.20
N ASP A 166 8.50 1.36 -14.46
CA ASP A 166 9.09 1.95 -15.66
C ASP A 166 10.63 1.87 -15.63
N GLU A 167 11.23 2.00 -14.43
CA GLU A 167 12.67 1.72 -14.21
C GLU A 167 13.04 0.26 -14.52
N ARG A 168 12.18 -0.71 -14.19
CA ARG A 168 12.43 -2.13 -14.49
C ARG A 168 12.28 -2.41 -15.98
N GLN A 169 11.27 -1.86 -16.63
CA GLN A 169 11.05 -2.02 -18.06
C GLN A 169 12.20 -1.43 -18.88
N ARG A 170 12.66 -0.22 -18.53
CA ARG A 170 13.83 0.41 -19.18
C ARG A 170 15.10 -0.41 -19.03
N ARG A 171 15.37 -0.96 -17.83
CA ARG A 171 16.54 -1.84 -17.62
C ARG A 171 16.47 -3.12 -18.45
N LEU A 172 15.29 -3.73 -18.55
CA LEU A 172 15.11 -4.93 -19.36
C LEU A 172 15.31 -4.65 -20.85
N ALA A 173 14.79 -3.54 -21.36
CA ALA A 173 14.99 -3.14 -22.75
C ALA A 173 16.47 -2.92 -23.07
N ALA A 174 17.21 -2.21 -22.22
CA ALA A 174 18.64 -1.98 -22.42
C ALA A 174 19.46 -3.28 -22.47
N ILE A 175 19.13 -4.27 -21.62
CA ILE A 175 19.81 -5.59 -21.65
C ILE A 175 19.52 -6.35 -22.96
N LEU A 176 18.32 -6.20 -23.52
CA LEU A 176 17.95 -6.85 -24.78
C LEU A 176 18.57 -6.19 -26.00
N ASP A 177 18.80 -4.87 -25.95
CA ASP A 177 19.45 -4.11 -27.04
C ASP A 177 20.98 -4.34 -27.07
N ASP A 178 21.59 -4.72 -25.94
CA ASP A 178 23.02 -5.03 -25.81
C ASP A 178 23.39 -6.48 -26.25
N LEU A 179 22.41 -7.30 -26.66
CA LEU A 179 22.59 -8.71 -27.10
C LEU A 179 22.55 -8.86 -28.62
#